data_AF-A0A7C5TNE8-F1
#
_entry.id   AF-A0A7C5TNE8-F1
#
_cell.length_a   1.000
_cell.length_b   1.000
_cell.length_c   1.000
_cell.angle_alpha   90.00
_cell.angle_beta   90.00
_cell.angle_gamma   90.00
#
_symmetry.space_group_name_H-M   'P 1'
#
loop_
_entity.id
_entity.type
_entity.pdbx_description
1 polymer ?
#
loop_
_entity_poly.entity_id
_entity_poly.type
_entity_poly.pdbx_seq_one_letter_code
_entity_poly.pdbx_strand_id
1 'polypeptide(L)'
;MLTLDGSEGEGGGQVLRSALTLAALTGTPFRLVNVRARRPRPGLAAQHLAALRAAAAVCDAEVEGAALGSLEVRFAPRAPRAGDY
;
A
#
# COMPACT_ATOMS: atom_id res chain seq x y z
N MET A 1 -2.18 -13.31 5.90
CA MET A 1 -1.49 -12.05 5.53
C MET A 1 -0.45 -12.37 4.47
N LEU A 2 -0.56 -11.77 3.28
CA LEU A 2 0.38 -11.98 2.17
C LEU A 2 1.62 -11.09 2.34
N THR A 3 2.80 -11.59 1.97
CA THR A 3 4.02 -10.78 1.92
C THR A 3 4.40 -10.52 0.46
N LEU A 4 4.59 -9.25 0.11
CA LEU A 4 4.96 -8.80 -1.21
C LEU A 4 6.33 -8.14 -1.15
N ASP A 5 7.17 -8.38 -2.16
CA ASP A 5 8.46 -7.71 -2.32
C ASP A 5 8.36 -6.59 -3.36
N GLY A 6 8.45 -5.34 -2.88
CA GLY A 6 8.37 -4.13 -3.71
C GLY A 6 9.62 -3.85 -4.56
N SER A 7 10.64 -4.70 -4.50
CA SER A 7 11.80 -4.66 -5.39
C SER A 7 11.61 -5.51 -6.65
N GLU A 8 10.64 -6.41 -6.69
CA GLU A 8 10.37 -7.25 -7.86
C GLU A 8 9.75 -6.46 -9.02
N GLY A 9 9.93 -6.98 -10.23
CA GLY A 9 9.52 -6.30 -11.48
C GLY A 9 10.22 -4.95 -11.65
N GLU A 10 9.44 -3.89 -11.90
CA GLU A 10 9.96 -2.54 -12.13
C GLU A 10 10.46 -1.84 -10.85
N GLY A 11 10.27 -2.44 -9.66
CA GLY A 11 10.66 -1.83 -8.37
C GLY A 11 10.04 -0.44 -8.15
N GLY A 12 8.84 -0.21 -8.70
CA GLY A 12 8.14 1.07 -8.74
C GLY A 12 6.95 1.16 -7.79
N GLY A 13 6.07 2.14 -8.04
CA GLY A 13 4.84 2.33 -7.25
C GLY A 13 3.65 1.47 -7.67
N GLN A 14 3.77 0.71 -8.76
CA GLN A 14 2.65 -0.05 -9.33
C GLN A 14 2.24 -1.22 -8.44
N VAL A 15 3.21 -1.96 -7.87
CA VAL A 15 2.94 -3.08 -6.94
C VAL A 15 2.09 -2.62 -5.76
N LEU A 16 2.43 -1.48 -5.14
CA LEU A 16 1.64 -0.94 -4.03
C LEU A 16 0.19 -0.64 -4.44
N ARG A 17 -0.02 0.05 -5.57
CA ARG A 17 -1.38 0.40 -6.01
C ARG A 17 -2.22 -0.84 -6.30
N SER A 18 -1.66 -1.81 -7.02
CA SER A 18 -2.35 -3.07 -7.30
C SER A 18 -2.65 -3.85 -6.02
N ALA A 19 -1.69 -3.92 -5.09
CA ALA A 19 -1.88 -4.59 -3.80
C ALA A 19 -2.99 -3.95 -2.97
N LEU A 20 -3.04 -2.60 -2.91
CA LEU A 20 -4.10 -1.88 -2.21
C LEU A 20 -5.49 -2.19 -2.80
N THR A 21 -5.63 -2.10 -4.13
CA THR A 21 -6.91 -2.39 -4.80
C THR A 21 -7.34 -3.84 -4.59
N LEU A 22 -6.44 -4.81 -4.77
CA LEU A 22 -6.77 -6.22 -4.61
C LEU A 22 -7.09 -6.55 -3.14
N ALA A 23 -6.36 -5.99 -2.18
CA ALA A 23 -6.64 -6.16 -0.76
C ALA A 23 -8.01 -5.59 -0.39
N ALA A 24 -8.33 -4.37 -0.87
CA ALA A 24 -9.64 -3.75 -0.68
C ALA A 24 -10.79 -4.60 -1.23
N LEU A 25 -10.61 -5.20 -2.42
CA LEU A 25 -11.63 -6.04 -3.06
C LEU A 25 -11.77 -7.42 -2.40
N THR A 26 -10.68 -8.02 -1.94
CA THR A 26 -10.65 -9.40 -1.44
C THR A 26 -10.69 -9.52 0.08
N GLY A 27 -10.53 -8.41 0.81
CA GLY A 27 -10.36 -8.42 2.26
C GLY A 27 -9.05 -9.06 2.73
N THR A 28 -8.10 -9.34 1.83
CA THR A 28 -6.86 -10.05 2.19
C THR A 28 -5.79 -9.06 2.67
N PRO A 29 -5.34 -9.13 3.93
CA PRO A 29 -4.30 -8.25 4.43
C PRO A 29 -2.94 -8.56 3.80
N PHE A 30 -2.12 -7.54 3.58
CA PHE A 30 -0.76 -7.70 3.07
C PHE A 30 0.28 -6.87 3.82
N ARG A 31 1.52 -7.33 3.71
CA ARG A 31 2.74 -6.63 4.08
C ARG A 31 3.60 -6.46 2.83
N LEU A 32 3.96 -5.22 2.51
CA LEU A 32 4.86 -4.90 1.41
C LEU A 32 6.21 -4.46 1.99
N VAL A 33 7.27 -5.18 1.64
CA VAL A 33 8.66 -4.82 1.98
C VAL A 33 9.37 -4.23 0.78
N ASN A 34 10.57 -3.67 0.99
CA ASN A 34 11.43 -3.16 -0.08
C ASN A 34 10.72 -2.15 -0.99
N VAL A 35 9.86 -1.31 -0.40
CA VAL A 35 9.04 -0.35 -1.16
C VAL A 35 9.95 0.52 -2.01
N ARG A 36 9.84 0.39 -3.34
CA ARG A 36 10.62 1.16 -4.31
C ARG A 36 12.14 1.06 -4.09
N ALA A 37 12.63 -0.08 -3.60
CA ALA A 37 14.03 -0.27 -3.23
C ALA A 37 15.03 -0.01 -4.38
N ARG A 38 14.60 -0.17 -5.64
CA ARG A 38 15.44 0.06 -6.83
C ARG A 38 15.35 1.50 -7.40
N ARG A 39 14.64 2.41 -6.74
CA ARG A 39 14.50 3.81 -7.19
C ARG A 39 15.55 4.71 -6.51
N PRO A 40 15.99 5.81 -7.15
CA PRO A 40 16.95 6.75 -6.56
C PRO A 40 16.48 7.37 -5.23
N ARG A 41 15.16 7.48 -5.04
CA ARG A 41 14.51 7.87 -3.79
C ARG A 41 13.59 6.74 -3.36
N PRO A 42 14.08 5.77 -2.57
CA PRO A 42 13.32 4.60 -2.17
C PRO A 42 12.22 4.96 -1.17
N GLY A 43 11.35 3.98 -0.88
CA GLY A 43 10.24 4.12 0.04
C GLY A 43 9.02 4.84 -0.54
N LEU A 44 8.02 5.03 0.31
CA LEU A 44 6.80 5.76 -0.05
C LEU A 44 7.13 7.21 -0.44
N ALA A 45 6.57 7.63 -1.56
CA ALA A 45 6.59 9.04 -1.98
C ALA A 45 5.20 9.64 -1.71
N ALA A 46 5.04 10.95 -1.84
CA ALA A 46 3.80 11.64 -1.52
C ALA A 46 2.57 11.01 -2.21
N GLN A 47 2.67 10.66 -3.49
CA GLN A 47 1.59 10.02 -4.24
C GLN A 47 1.27 8.60 -3.76
N HIS A 48 2.25 7.86 -3.26
CA HIS A 48 2.06 6.52 -2.70
C HIS A 48 1.35 6.61 -1.35
N LEU A 49 1.77 7.56 -0.53
CA LEU A 49 1.16 7.82 0.77
C LEU A 49 -0.28 8.31 0.62
N ALA A 50 -0.57 9.16 -0.36
CA ALA A 50 -1.93 9.59 -0.68
C ALA A 50 -2.82 8.40 -1.07
N ALA A 51 -2.35 7.54 -1.97
CA ALA A 51 -3.09 6.33 -2.37
C ALA A 51 -3.34 5.37 -1.19
N LEU A 52 -2.33 5.14 -0.34
CA LEU A 52 -2.46 4.32 0.86
C LEU A 52 -3.51 4.87 1.83
N ARG A 53 -3.49 6.19 2.08
CA ARG A 53 -4.47 6.86 2.96
C ARG A 53 -5.87 6.82 2.39
N ALA A 54 -6.04 7.04 1.08
CA ALA A 54 -7.34 6.95 0.42
C ALA A 54 -7.92 5.53 0.51
N ALA A 55 -7.12 4.51 0.20
CA ALA A 55 -7.55 3.11 0.33
C ALA A 55 -7.90 2.77 1.78
N ALA A 56 -7.14 3.28 2.76
CA ALA A 56 -7.43 3.08 4.17
C ALA A 56 -8.75 3.73 4.60
N ALA A 57 -9.05 4.94 4.11
CA ALA A 57 -10.32 5.62 4.40
C ALA A 57 -11.53 4.88 3.81
N VAL A 58 -11.41 4.38 2.58
CA VAL A 58 -12.48 3.63 1.89
C VAL A 58 -12.77 2.30 2.58
N CYS A 59 -11.74 1.61 3.08
CA CYS A 59 -11.85 0.27 3.65
C CYS A 59 -11.74 0.21 5.17
N ASP A 60 -11.71 1.34 5.88
CA ASP A 60 -11.50 1.38 7.33
C ASP A 60 -10.27 0.58 7.79
N ALA A 61 -9.19 0.66 7.01
CA ALA A 61 -8.07 -0.25 7.14
C ALA A 61 -7.14 0.13 8.30
N GLU A 62 -6.62 -0.88 8.98
CA GLU A 62 -5.46 -0.71 9.85
C GLU A 62 -4.19 -0.64 8.98
N VAL A 63 -3.36 0.37 9.24
CA VAL A 63 -2.16 0.65 8.44
C VAL A 63 -0.95 0.92 9.32
N GLU A 64 0.15 0.24 9.04
CA GLU A 64 1.46 0.52 9.61
C GLU A 64 2.42 0.99 8.52
N GLY A 65 3.34 1.91 8.84
CA GLY A 65 4.35 2.40 7.89
C GLY A 65 3.83 3.45 6.90
N ALA A 66 2.70 4.10 7.17
CA ALA A 66 2.14 5.20 6.34
C ALA A 66 2.90 6.53 6.54
N ALA A 67 4.19 6.54 6.24
CA ALA A 67 5.06 7.70 6.33
C ALA A 67 5.89 7.90 5.05
N LEU A 68 6.25 9.14 4.75
CA LEU A 68 7.18 9.43 3.65
C LEU A 68 8.51 8.69 3.86
N GLY A 69 9.03 8.09 2.80
CA GLY A 69 10.27 7.32 2.83
C GLY A 69 10.13 5.92 3.46
N SER A 70 8.95 5.51 3.93
CA SER A 70 8.80 4.18 4.53
C SER A 70 9.14 3.08 3.53
N LEU A 71 10.00 2.14 3.95
CA LEU A 71 10.46 1.00 3.16
C LEU A 71 9.55 -0.24 3.35
N GLU A 72 8.62 -0.16 4.29
CA GLU A 72 7.67 -1.21 4.61
C GLU A 72 6.29 -0.62 4.87
N VAL A 73 5.24 -1.34 4.44
CA VAL A 73 3.85 -1.02 4.74
C VAL A 73 3.12 -2.29 5.13
N ARG A 74 2.25 -2.21 6.13
CA ARG A 74 1.21 -3.22 6.38
C ARG A 74 -0.14 -2.59 6.17
N PHE A 75 -1.03 -3.33 5.52
CA PHE A 75 -2.37 -2.88 5.19
C PHE A 75 -3.35 -4.03 5.46
N ALA A 76 -4.24 -3.81 6.41
CA ALA A 76 -5.29 -4.75 6.79
C ALA A 76 -6.67 -4.11 6.57
N PRO A 77 -7.33 -4.36 5.43
CA PRO A 77 -8.60 -3.75 5.10
C PRO A 77 -9.78 -4.41 5.82
N ARG A 78 -10.85 -3.65 6.03
CA ARG A 78 -12.21 -4.16 6.23
C ARG A 78 -13.01 -4.03 4.93
N ALA A 79 -14.30 -4.36 4.97
CA ALA A 79 -15.18 -4.21 3.81
C ALA A 79 -15.23 -2.74 3.35
N PRO A 80 -15.07 -2.45 2.04
CA PRO A 80 -15.20 -1.10 1.49
C PRO A 80 -16.57 -0.50 1.79
N ARG A 81 -16.58 0.82 2.07
CA ARG A 81 -17.81 1.58 2.30
C ARG A 81 -18.03 2.58 1.16
N ALA A 82 -19.28 2.74 0.74
CA ALA A 82 -19.68 3.81 -0.17
C ALA A 82 -19.77 5.14 0.61
N GLY A 83 -19.45 6.26 -0.05
CA GLY A 83 -19.50 7.59 0.54
C GLY A 83 -18.75 8.63 -0.29
N ASP A 84 -18.65 9.85 0.25
CA ASP A 84 -17.86 10.96 -0.31
C ASP A 84 -16.48 11.00 0.34
N TYR A 85 -15.42 11.05 -0.47
CA TYR A 85 -14.00 10.93 -0.06
C TYR A 85 -13.10 11.98 -0.70
#